data_AF-A0A8J3KXU3-F1
#
_entry.id   AF-A0A8J3KXU3-F1
#
_cell.length_a   1.000
_cell.length_b   1.000
_cell.length_c   1.000
_cell.angle_alpha   90.00
_cell.angle_beta   90.00
_cell.angle_gamma   90.00
#
_symmetry.space_group_name_H-M   'P 1'
#
loop_
_entity.id
_entity.type
_entity.pdbx_description
1 polymer ?
#
loop_
_entity_poly.entity_id
_entity_poly.type
_entity_poly.pdbx_seq_one_letter_code
_entity_poly.pdbx_strand_id
1 'polypeptide(L)'
;MTAIPGPTSPPDPLTRLADGIWVGVPLTLRKLSAGLAMSTVDGLYLAARPVVGLITVPAVFLTGLVVGVFHPGFEYVFTESLGLLLLIALVGAVSGALGSYLTLGFALGDLALGAHPQWDTWRTDTLLDIPAQYGSQLLTYALFAMLAVGVPIAAKSFAAEFLLPPSVPRAVRALVGLGALVVISGLLVWVWTQSAPLLVRPVFVWAGARPTVEAMSTTQESGGWIVFLAVAATAGRAVAQAILASPIGKGGGPDRMTQLEDRFRTDVPVQPLAGRIPLVLRLLIRAAILTALLSGLYAAYWQAGLTFGVLFVAQVIASPLLPLDFGAYARFIAKIPRIIRLIVVMVPVYLLGAVVVPMFLDQTSFFPFLLLAIVSAVLMTLLSPHAREAPPAPPQPAAAPGAEEPK
;
A
#
# COMPACT_ATOMS: atom_id res chain seq x y z
N MET A 1 23.63 40.27 -1.46
CA MET A 1 24.56 39.52 -2.34
C MET A 1 24.34 38.03 -2.11
N THR A 2 23.55 37.38 -2.96
CA THR A 2 23.37 35.92 -2.95
C THR A 2 24.56 35.31 -3.68
N ALA A 3 25.41 34.57 -2.96
CA ALA A 3 26.51 33.85 -3.58
C ALA A 3 25.93 32.83 -4.56
N ILE A 4 26.30 32.93 -5.83
CA ILE A 4 25.99 31.93 -6.84
C ILE A 4 26.71 30.64 -6.39
N PRO A 5 25.98 29.54 -6.12
CA PRO A 5 26.62 28.29 -5.75
C PRO A 5 27.59 27.89 -6.86
N GLY A 6 28.86 27.69 -6.50
CA GLY A 6 29.89 27.29 -7.44
C GLY A 6 29.54 25.95 -8.12
N PRO A 7 30.16 25.66 -9.28
CA PRO A 7 29.90 24.42 -10.01
C PRO A 7 30.15 23.22 -9.10
N THR A 8 29.10 22.46 -8.81
CA THR A 8 29.24 21.22 -8.06
C THR A 8 30.01 20.22 -8.92
N SER A 9 31.07 19.64 -8.37
CA SER A 9 31.81 18.57 -9.03
C SER A 9 30.82 17.49 -9.50
N PRO A 10 31.01 16.93 -10.71
CA PRO A 10 30.12 15.91 -11.23
C PRO A 10 30.00 14.75 -10.21
N PRO A 11 28.78 14.25 -9.95
CA PRO A 11 28.59 13.16 -9.01
C PRO A 11 29.38 11.92 -9.46
N ASP A 12 30.00 11.23 -8.50
CA ASP A 12 30.68 9.94 -8.65
C ASP A 12 29.75 8.91 -9.35
N PRO A 13 30.25 8.08 -10.29
CA PRO A 13 29.45 7.07 -10.99
C PRO A 13 28.57 6.20 -10.09
N LEU A 14 29.06 5.76 -8.92
CA LEU A 14 28.24 4.96 -8.00
C LEU A 14 27.04 5.73 -7.46
N THR A 15 27.25 7.02 -7.16
CA THR A 15 26.17 7.92 -6.75
C THR A 15 25.15 8.11 -7.88
N ARG A 16 25.58 8.23 -9.14
CA ARG A 16 24.65 8.34 -10.28
C ARG A 16 23.79 7.09 -10.46
N LEU A 17 24.37 5.91 -10.30
CA LEU A 17 23.64 4.64 -10.39
C LEU A 17 22.61 4.52 -9.26
N ALA A 18 23.03 4.81 -8.02
CA ALA A 18 22.12 4.82 -6.88
C ALA A 18 20.98 5.82 -7.07
N ASP A 19 21.27 7.04 -7.52
CA ASP A 19 20.26 8.07 -7.80
C ASP A 19 19.34 7.64 -8.97
N GLY A 20 19.85 6.91 -9.96
CA GLY A 20 19.03 6.33 -11.03
C GLY A 20 17.96 5.37 -10.50
N ILE A 21 18.32 4.54 -9.52
CA ILE A 21 17.39 3.58 -8.89
C ILE A 21 16.44 4.30 -7.92
N TRP A 22 16.98 5.12 -7.02
CA TRP A 22 16.20 5.71 -5.92
C TRP A 22 15.45 7.00 -6.28
N VAL A 23 15.85 7.69 -7.35
CA VAL A 23 15.19 8.89 -7.86
C VAL A 23 14.57 8.65 -9.23
N GLY A 24 15.34 8.07 -10.15
CA GLY A 24 14.90 7.85 -11.53
C GLY A 24 13.70 6.90 -11.65
N VAL A 25 13.72 5.76 -10.93
CA VAL A 25 12.61 4.79 -10.98
C VAL A 25 11.31 5.40 -10.43
N PRO A 26 11.26 6.02 -9.23
CA PRO A 26 10.02 6.61 -8.75
C PRO A 26 9.50 7.75 -9.63
N LEU A 27 10.38 8.58 -10.20
CA LEU A 27 9.98 9.62 -11.17
C LEU A 27 9.36 9.02 -12.44
N THR A 28 9.89 7.89 -12.91
CA THR A 28 9.34 7.16 -14.05
C THR A 28 7.99 6.55 -13.71
N LEU A 29 7.89 5.90 -12.55
CA LEU A 29 6.65 5.28 -12.06
C LEU A 29 5.56 6.31 -11.74
N ARG A 30 5.93 7.56 -11.37
CA ARG A 30 5.00 8.68 -11.19
C ARG A 30 4.19 8.95 -12.45
N LYS A 31 4.75 8.69 -13.63
CA LYS A 31 4.04 8.80 -14.91
C LYS A 31 2.97 7.73 -15.07
N LEU A 32 3.10 6.57 -14.43
CA LEU A 32 2.14 5.47 -14.48
C LEU A 32 1.07 5.64 -13.39
N SER A 33 1.50 5.73 -12.14
CA SER A 33 0.64 5.80 -10.95
C SER A 33 1.34 6.53 -9.81
N ALA A 34 0.62 7.47 -9.17
CA ALA A 34 1.09 8.13 -7.97
C ALA A 34 1.34 7.14 -6.81
N GLY A 35 0.52 6.09 -6.69
CA GLY A 35 0.69 5.06 -5.66
C GLY A 35 2.00 4.27 -5.81
N LEU A 36 2.38 3.92 -7.04
CA LEU A 36 3.65 3.24 -7.33
C LEU A 36 4.86 4.15 -7.09
N ALA A 37 4.74 5.44 -7.39
CA ALA A 37 5.78 6.39 -7.02
C ALA A 37 5.93 6.49 -5.50
N MET A 38 4.82 6.58 -4.75
CA MET A 38 4.87 6.63 -3.29
C MET A 38 5.47 5.36 -2.68
N SER A 39 5.20 4.18 -3.25
CA SER A 39 5.81 2.93 -2.77
C SER A 39 7.32 2.90 -3.01
N THR A 40 7.78 3.42 -4.14
CA THR A 40 9.20 3.35 -4.52
C THR A 40 10.05 4.49 -3.95
N VAL A 41 9.45 5.63 -3.58
CA VAL A 41 10.11 6.68 -2.78
C VAL A 41 10.35 6.19 -1.34
N ASP A 42 9.57 5.22 -0.87
CA ASP A 42 9.69 4.66 0.47
C ASP A 42 10.97 3.81 0.65
N GLY A 43 12.12 4.48 0.73
CA GLY A 43 13.44 3.88 0.90
C GLY A 43 14.59 4.86 0.62
N LEU A 44 14.28 6.13 0.33
CA LEU A 44 15.26 7.17 -0.01
C LEU A 44 16.41 7.30 0.99
N TYR A 45 16.20 6.98 2.27
CA TYR A 45 17.26 6.98 3.28
C TYR A 45 18.37 5.95 2.99
N LEU A 46 18.09 4.87 2.26
CA LEU A 46 19.08 3.91 1.79
C LEU A 46 20.00 4.52 0.72
N ALA A 47 19.50 5.49 -0.05
CA ALA A 47 20.30 6.24 -1.03
C ALA A 47 21.35 7.16 -0.36
N ALA A 48 21.22 7.44 0.94
CA ALA A 48 22.27 8.14 1.70
C ALA A 48 23.58 7.33 1.77
N ARG A 49 23.52 6.01 1.56
CA ARG A 49 24.68 5.11 1.46
C ARG A 49 24.65 4.40 0.11
N PRO A 50 25.23 4.97 -0.96
CA PRO A 50 25.07 4.50 -2.34
C PRO A 50 25.34 3.01 -2.53
N VAL A 51 26.39 2.48 -1.90
CA VAL A 51 26.75 1.05 -1.98
C VAL A 51 25.65 0.16 -1.39
N VAL A 52 25.11 0.52 -0.22
CA VAL A 52 24.01 -0.22 0.41
C VAL A 52 22.76 -0.12 -0.45
N GLY A 53 22.39 1.09 -0.88
CA GLY A 53 21.23 1.30 -1.76
C GLY A 53 21.33 0.52 -3.08
N LEU A 54 22.52 0.39 -3.66
CA LEU A 54 22.76 -0.31 -4.92
C LEU A 54 22.72 -1.83 -4.78
N ILE A 55 23.20 -2.39 -3.66
CA ILE A 55 23.24 -3.85 -3.43
C ILE A 55 21.89 -4.36 -2.93
N THR A 56 21.20 -3.60 -2.06
CA THR A 56 19.98 -4.09 -1.42
C THR A 56 18.84 -4.34 -2.41
N VAL A 57 18.69 -3.50 -3.44
CA VAL A 57 17.64 -3.69 -4.46
C VAL A 57 17.78 -5.00 -5.25
N PRO A 58 18.92 -5.30 -5.92
CA PRO A 58 19.09 -6.57 -6.62
C PRO A 58 19.06 -7.75 -5.65
N ALA A 59 19.62 -7.63 -4.44
CA ALA A 59 19.56 -8.71 -3.45
C ALA A 59 18.11 -9.05 -3.07
N VAL A 60 17.28 -8.05 -2.74
CA VAL A 60 15.87 -8.27 -2.37
C VAL A 60 15.05 -8.77 -3.56
N PHE A 61 15.28 -8.25 -4.76
CA PHE A 61 14.64 -8.75 -5.98
C PHE A 61 14.99 -10.21 -6.25
N LEU A 62 16.28 -10.57 -6.19
CA LEU A 62 16.75 -11.94 -6.40
C LEU A 62 16.22 -12.89 -5.33
N THR A 63 16.16 -12.46 -4.06
CA THR A 63 15.51 -13.23 -3.00
C THR A 63 14.04 -13.49 -3.33
N GLY A 64 13.30 -12.46 -3.77
CA GLY A 64 11.92 -12.62 -4.21
C GLY A 64 11.81 -13.64 -5.35
N LEU A 65 12.67 -13.51 -6.36
CA LEU A 65 12.71 -14.41 -7.51
C LEU A 65 12.97 -15.86 -7.10
N VAL A 66 14.01 -16.11 -6.30
CA VAL A 66 14.33 -17.44 -5.77
C VAL A 66 13.16 -18.01 -4.98
N VAL A 67 12.53 -17.23 -4.11
CA VAL A 67 11.35 -17.66 -3.34
C VAL A 67 10.17 -18.00 -4.26
N GLY A 68 9.93 -17.20 -5.31
CA GLY A 68 8.88 -17.45 -6.29
C GLY A 68 9.13 -18.71 -7.13
N VAL A 69 10.39 -19.05 -7.41
CA VAL A 69 10.73 -20.28 -8.16
C VAL A 69 10.60 -21.53 -7.29
N PHE A 70 11.10 -21.50 -6.06
CA PHE A 70 11.28 -22.70 -5.23
C PHE A 70 10.22 -22.92 -4.16
N HIS A 71 9.34 -21.94 -3.92
CA HIS A 71 8.27 -22.00 -2.92
C HIS A 71 8.70 -22.52 -1.52
N PRO A 72 9.76 -21.95 -0.90
CA PRO A 72 10.32 -22.52 0.32
C PRO A 72 9.31 -22.48 1.49
N GLY A 73 8.87 -23.67 1.90
CA GLY A 73 7.98 -23.87 3.05
C GLY A 73 6.49 -23.68 2.75
N PHE A 74 6.08 -23.66 1.48
CA PHE A 74 4.66 -23.69 1.10
C PHE A 74 4.46 -24.50 -0.18
N GLU A 75 3.26 -25.03 -0.37
CA GLU A 75 2.90 -25.83 -1.54
C GLU A 75 1.91 -25.08 -2.43
N TYR A 76 0.96 -24.36 -1.83
CA TYR A 76 -0.13 -23.72 -2.57
C TYR A 76 -0.09 -22.20 -2.52
N VAL A 77 0.15 -21.63 -1.34
CA VAL A 77 0.14 -20.18 -1.12
C VAL A 77 1.19 -19.76 -0.10
N PHE A 78 1.80 -18.59 -0.30
CA PHE A 78 2.87 -18.09 0.58
C PHE A 78 2.47 -17.96 2.06
N THR A 79 1.18 -17.91 2.37
CA THR A 79 0.68 -17.80 3.76
C THR A 79 0.88 -19.09 4.56
N GLU A 80 1.20 -20.22 3.93
CA GLU A 80 1.59 -21.46 4.61
C GLU A 80 3.00 -21.36 5.22
N SER A 81 3.87 -20.51 4.66
CA SER A 81 5.27 -20.38 5.10
C SER A 81 5.44 -19.23 6.09
N LEU A 82 5.50 -19.54 7.38
CA LEU A 82 5.79 -18.53 8.42
C LEU A 82 7.10 -17.78 8.12
N GLY A 83 8.16 -18.50 7.73
CA GLY A 83 9.45 -17.89 7.42
C GLY A 83 9.36 -16.84 6.32
N LEU A 84 8.56 -17.11 5.28
CA LEU A 84 8.32 -16.15 4.21
C LEU A 84 7.47 -14.97 4.69
N LEU A 85 6.41 -15.20 5.47
CA LEU A 85 5.61 -14.10 6.05
C LEU A 85 6.46 -13.16 6.92
N LEU A 86 7.36 -13.72 7.73
CA LEU A 86 8.32 -12.96 8.53
C LEU A 86 9.27 -12.13 7.63
N LEU A 87 9.80 -12.74 6.57
CA LEU A 87 10.65 -12.04 5.59
C LEU A 87 9.90 -10.87 4.92
N ILE A 88 8.67 -11.10 4.46
CA ILE A 88 7.84 -10.07 3.81
C ILE A 88 7.58 -8.91 4.77
N ALA A 89 7.15 -9.21 6.00
CA ALA A 89 6.86 -8.22 7.02
C ALA A 89 8.11 -7.41 7.38
N LEU A 90 9.26 -8.07 7.53
CA LEU A 90 10.56 -7.43 7.79
C LEU A 90 10.96 -6.48 6.65
N VAL A 91 10.99 -6.98 5.41
CA VAL A 91 11.44 -6.20 4.24
C VAL A 91 10.49 -5.02 3.98
N GLY A 92 9.17 -5.26 4.04
CA GLY A 92 8.18 -4.21 3.86
C GLY A 92 8.24 -3.12 4.93
N ALA A 93 8.38 -3.51 6.20
CA ALA A 93 8.51 -2.57 7.31
C ALA A 93 9.79 -1.72 7.22
N VAL A 94 10.89 -2.29 6.73
CA VAL A 94 12.13 -1.55 6.44
C VAL A 94 11.90 -0.53 5.32
N SER A 95 11.24 -0.91 4.23
CA SER A 95 11.05 -0.05 3.06
C SER A 95 9.96 -0.60 2.14
N GLY A 96 8.90 0.18 1.88
CA GLY A 96 7.90 -0.15 0.86
C GLY A 96 8.49 -0.30 -0.55
N ALA A 97 9.61 0.35 -0.84
CA ALA A 97 10.33 0.19 -2.10
C ALA A 97 10.97 -1.20 -2.19
N LEU A 98 11.67 -1.63 -1.14
CA LEU A 98 12.22 -2.99 -1.06
C LEU A 98 11.11 -4.05 -1.09
N GLY A 99 9.99 -3.83 -0.40
CA GLY A 99 8.81 -4.69 -0.49
C GLY A 99 8.26 -4.78 -1.92
N SER A 100 8.32 -3.69 -2.69
CA SER A 100 7.90 -3.67 -4.10
C SER A 100 8.82 -4.52 -4.98
N TYR A 101 10.15 -4.41 -4.79
CA TYR A 101 11.12 -5.24 -5.50
C TYR A 101 11.04 -6.72 -5.10
N LEU A 102 10.81 -7.02 -3.82
CA LEU A 102 10.57 -8.38 -3.34
C LEU A 102 9.35 -8.99 -4.01
N THR A 103 8.23 -8.24 -4.04
CA THR A 103 6.97 -8.65 -4.67
C THR A 103 7.15 -8.88 -6.16
N LEU A 104 7.84 -7.97 -6.86
CA LEU A 104 8.09 -8.11 -8.30
C LEU A 104 8.97 -9.32 -8.61
N GLY A 105 10.04 -9.52 -7.83
CA GLY A 105 10.89 -10.71 -7.94
C GLY A 105 10.07 -11.98 -7.72
N PHE A 106 9.28 -12.03 -6.64
CA PHE A 106 8.39 -13.14 -6.33
C PHE A 106 7.43 -13.45 -7.48
N ALA A 107 6.67 -12.46 -7.94
CA ALA A 107 5.70 -12.64 -9.02
C ALA A 107 6.36 -13.10 -10.33
N LEU A 108 7.54 -12.56 -10.69
CA LEU A 108 8.23 -12.97 -11.91
C LEU A 108 8.82 -14.38 -11.80
N GLY A 109 9.41 -14.74 -10.66
CA GLY A 109 9.91 -16.10 -10.42
C GLY A 109 8.77 -17.12 -10.44
N ASP A 110 7.69 -16.81 -9.75
CA ASP A 110 6.50 -17.66 -9.63
C ASP A 110 5.77 -17.85 -10.96
N LEU A 111 5.59 -16.79 -11.75
CA LEU A 111 4.93 -16.87 -13.07
C LEU A 111 5.80 -17.56 -14.13
N ALA A 112 7.12 -17.32 -14.12
CA ALA A 112 7.97 -17.78 -15.22
C ALA A 112 8.52 -19.19 -15.01
N LEU A 113 8.78 -19.57 -13.75
CA LEU A 113 9.55 -20.78 -13.41
C LEU A 113 8.97 -21.57 -12.23
N GLY A 114 7.99 -21.03 -11.52
CA GLY A 114 7.35 -21.71 -10.39
C GLY A 114 6.53 -22.91 -10.86
N ALA A 115 6.68 -24.04 -10.17
CA ALA A 115 5.82 -25.21 -10.36
C ALA A 115 4.56 -25.04 -9.52
N HIS A 116 3.40 -25.38 -10.09
CA HIS A 116 2.12 -25.10 -9.45
C HIS A 116 1.26 -26.35 -9.44
N PRO A 117 1.40 -27.25 -8.45
CA PRO A 117 0.73 -28.56 -8.46
C PRO A 117 -0.79 -28.47 -8.69
N GLN A 118 -1.41 -27.44 -8.12
CA GLN A 118 -2.84 -27.13 -8.23
C GLN A 118 -3.26 -26.61 -9.61
N TRP A 119 -2.34 -26.14 -10.45
CA TRP A 119 -2.62 -25.57 -11.77
C TRP A 119 -2.01 -26.38 -12.92
N ASP A 120 -0.94 -27.15 -12.67
CA ASP A 120 -0.29 -28.02 -13.65
C ASP A 120 -1.18 -29.21 -14.05
N THR A 121 -2.15 -29.55 -13.19
CA THR A 121 -3.15 -30.60 -13.44
C THR A 121 -4.39 -30.11 -14.17
N TRP A 122 -4.60 -28.78 -14.25
CA TRP A 122 -5.74 -28.22 -14.97
C TRP A 122 -5.46 -28.29 -16.46
N ARG A 123 -6.22 -29.15 -17.15
CA ARG A 123 -6.36 -29.02 -18.60
C ARG A 123 -7.11 -27.73 -18.87
N THR A 124 -6.55 -26.88 -19.73
CA THR A 124 -7.23 -25.70 -20.28
C THR A 124 -8.31 -26.13 -21.27
N ASP A 125 -9.27 -26.92 -20.79
CA ASP A 125 -10.35 -27.49 -21.58
C ASP A 125 -11.40 -26.41 -21.91
N THR A 126 -11.49 -25.35 -21.09
CA THR A 126 -12.40 -24.22 -21.31
C THR A 126 -11.68 -22.87 -21.29
N LEU A 127 -12.23 -21.89 -22.03
CA LEU A 127 -11.72 -20.50 -22.02
C LEU A 127 -11.83 -19.81 -20.65
N LEU A 128 -12.63 -20.36 -19.73
CA LEU A 128 -12.79 -19.82 -18.38
C LEU A 128 -11.69 -20.26 -17.41
N ASP A 129 -10.95 -21.32 -17.74
CA ASP A 129 -9.88 -21.86 -16.89
C ASP A 129 -8.67 -20.90 -16.85
N ILE A 130 -8.41 -20.17 -17.94
CA ILE A 130 -7.32 -19.20 -18.04
C ILE A 130 -7.52 -18.04 -17.03
N PRO A 131 -8.65 -17.29 -17.03
CA PRO A 131 -8.91 -16.29 -16.02
C PRO A 131 -8.88 -16.84 -14.59
N ALA A 132 -9.35 -18.07 -14.39
CA ALA A 132 -9.37 -18.72 -13.08
C ALA A 132 -7.94 -18.92 -12.53
N GLN A 133 -7.07 -19.53 -13.34
CA GLN A 133 -5.66 -19.76 -13.02
C GLN A 133 -4.91 -18.44 -12.76
N TYR A 134 -4.87 -17.54 -13.74
CA TYR A 134 -4.11 -16.29 -13.61
C TYR A 134 -4.73 -15.32 -12.59
N GLY A 135 -6.05 -15.37 -12.41
CA GLY A 135 -6.73 -14.57 -11.39
C GLY A 135 -6.37 -15.01 -9.98
N SER A 136 -6.26 -16.32 -9.73
CA SER A 136 -5.80 -16.83 -8.43
C SER A 136 -4.37 -16.40 -8.13
N GLN A 137 -3.45 -16.49 -9.10
CA GLN A 137 -2.07 -16.02 -8.99
C GLN A 137 -2.00 -14.51 -8.73
N LEU A 138 -2.77 -13.71 -9.49
CA LEU A 138 -2.84 -12.27 -9.30
C LEU A 138 -3.32 -11.90 -7.89
N LEU A 139 -4.30 -12.63 -7.36
CA LEU A 139 -4.78 -12.45 -5.99
C LEU A 139 -3.68 -12.80 -4.98
N THR A 140 -2.93 -13.88 -5.17
CA THR A 140 -1.77 -14.23 -4.34
C THR A 140 -0.72 -13.11 -4.34
N TYR A 141 -0.36 -12.58 -5.50
CA TYR A 141 0.60 -11.46 -5.59
C TYR A 141 0.05 -10.19 -4.96
N ALA A 142 -1.25 -9.93 -5.10
CA ALA A 142 -1.89 -8.78 -4.46
C ALA A 142 -1.85 -8.89 -2.93
N LEU A 143 -2.09 -10.07 -2.36
CA LEU A 143 -1.98 -10.30 -0.91
C LEU A 143 -0.55 -10.18 -0.42
N PHE A 144 0.41 -10.71 -1.18
CA PHE A 144 1.84 -10.54 -0.91
C PHE A 144 2.20 -9.05 -0.91
N ALA A 145 1.82 -8.31 -1.95
CA ALA A 145 2.04 -6.87 -2.09
C ALA A 145 1.34 -6.08 -0.98
N MET A 146 0.16 -6.52 -0.53
CA MET A 146 -0.57 -5.85 0.53
C MET A 146 0.23 -5.84 1.84
N LEU A 147 0.85 -6.97 2.21
CA LEU A 147 1.72 -7.04 3.38
C LEU A 147 3.06 -6.31 3.14
N ALA A 148 3.71 -6.56 2.00
CA ALA A 148 5.04 -6.06 1.67
C ALA A 148 5.08 -4.53 1.44
N VAL A 149 4.00 -3.97 0.88
CA VAL A 149 3.97 -2.60 0.34
C VAL A 149 2.77 -1.82 0.86
N GLY A 150 1.57 -2.42 0.81
CA GLY A 150 0.33 -1.76 1.20
C GLY A 150 0.33 -1.30 2.65
N VAL A 151 0.66 -2.21 3.58
CA VAL A 151 0.68 -1.94 5.02
C VAL A 151 1.70 -0.84 5.40
N PRO A 152 2.98 -0.90 4.99
CA PRO A 152 3.95 0.16 5.28
C PRO A 152 3.54 1.55 4.76
N ILE A 153 3.00 1.62 3.54
CA ILE A 153 2.55 2.90 2.95
C ILE A 153 1.34 3.44 3.70
N ALA A 154 0.36 2.58 3.98
CA ALA A 154 -0.82 2.95 4.75
C ALA A 154 -0.42 3.44 6.16
N ALA A 155 0.50 2.75 6.83
CA ALA A 155 0.97 3.12 8.15
C ALA A 155 1.57 4.53 8.18
N LYS A 156 2.41 4.85 7.19
CA LYS A 156 2.99 6.20 7.04
C LYS A 156 1.96 7.27 6.74
N SER A 157 1.04 6.96 5.85
CA SER A 157 -0.06 7.84 5.48
C SER A 157 -0.90 8.21 6.70
N PHE A 158 -1.22 7.24 7.57
CA PHE A 158 -1.93 7.50 8.82
C PHE A 158 -1.04 8.17 9.88
N ALA A 159 0.23 7.78 10.02
CA ALA A 159 1.16 8.40 10.96
C ALA A 159 1.41 9.89 10.66
N ALA A 160 1.35 10.28 9.39
CA ALA A 160 1.47 11.68 8.98
C ALA A 160 0.37 12.58 9.55
N GLU A 161 -0.79 12.03 9.92
CA GLU A 161 -1.88 12.80 10.56
C GLU A 161 -1.58 13.15 12.02
N PHE A 162 -0.62 12.45 12.64
CA PHE A 162 -0.19 12.70 14.02
C PHE A 162 1.02 13.64 14.10
N LEU A 163 1.43 14.25 12.99
CA LEU A 163 2.52 15.21 12.98
C LEU A 163 2.14 16.47 13.75
N LEU A 164 2.90 16.73 14.81
CA LEU A 164 2.73 17.93 15.64
C LEU A 164 3.16 19.20 14.89
N PRO A 165 2.56 20.36 15.21
CA PRO A 165 2.88 21.61 14.54
C PRO A 165 4.35 22.02 14.73
N PRO A 166 4.89 22.89 13.85
CA PRO A 166 6.27 23.36 13.92
C PRO A 166 6.66 24.03 15.25
N SER A 167 5.68 24.54 15.99
CA SER A 167 5.84 25.16 17.32
C SER A 167 6.27 24.18 18.41
N VAL A 168 6.05 22.88 18.22
CA VAL A 168 6.46 21.84 19.18
C VAL A 168 7.95 21.50 18.99
N PRO A 169 8.72 21.29 20.08
CA PRO A 169 10.12 20.89 19.99
C PRO A 169 10.35 19.70 19.05
N ARG A 170 11.40 19.78 18.22
CA ARG A 170 11.73 18.76 17.20
C ARG A 170 11.82 17.34 17.78
N ALA A 171 12.38 17.19 18.98
CA ALA A 171 12.50 15.89 19.65
C ALA A 171 11.13 15.27 19.97
N VAL A 172 10.19 16.07 20.50
CA VAL A 172 8.83 15.61 20.81
C VAL A 172 8.06 15.28 19.52
N ARG A 173 8.17 16.14 18.49
CA ARG A 173 7.55 15.87 17.18
C ARG A 173 8.08 14.58 16.54
N ALA A 174 9.39 14.36 16.61
CA ALA A 174 10.01 13.13 16.12
C ALA A 174 9.53 11.92 16.94
N LEU A 175 9.54 12.00 18.27
CA LEU A 175 9.07 10.93 19.14
C LEU A 175 7.61 10.54 18.85
N VAL A 176 6.71 11.52 18.73
CA VAL A 176 5.29 11.27 18.42
C VAL A 176 5.11 10.71 17.02
N GLY A 177 5.79 11.27 16.01
CA GLY A 177 5.71 10.76 14.64
C GLY A 177 6.25 9.32 14.50
N LEU A 178 7.37 9.02 15.14
CA LEU A 178 7.96 7.67 15.14
C LEU A 178 7.11 6.69 15.94
N GLY A 179 6.63 7.09 17.12
CA GLY A 179 5.73 6.26 17.94
C GLY A 179 4.44 5.94 17.19
N ALA A 180 3.81 6.94 16.56
CA ALA A 180 2.63 6.73 15.73
C ALA A 180 2.90 5.77 14.57
N LEU A 181 4.02 5.93 13.85
CA LEU A 181 4.41 5.04 12.77
C LEU A 181 4.55 3.58 13.25
N VAL A 182 5.28 3.34 14.33
CA VAL A 182 5.51 1.99 14.87
C VAL A 182 4.20 1.34 15.32
N VAL A 183 3.38 2.07 16.08
CA VAL A 183 2.09 1.56 16.59
C VAL A 183 1.12 1.26 15.45
N ILE A 184 0.98 2.18 14.49
CA ILE A 184 0.07 2.00 13.36
C ILE A 184 0.56 0.86 12.46
N SER A 185 1.87 0.73 12.21
CA SER A 185 2.42 -0.40 11.47
C SER A 185 2.08 -1.73 12.14
N GLY A 186 2.29 -1.85 13.46
CA GLY A 186 1.92 -3.05 14.21
C GLY A 186 0.43 -3.37 14.12
N LEU A 187 -0.43 -2.36 14.30
CA LEU A 187 -1.89 -2.52 14.19
C LEU A 187 -2.32 -2.97 12.79
N LEU A 188 -1.78 -2.37 11.73
CA LEU A 188 -2.15 -2.73 10.36
C LEU A 188 -1.64 -4.12 9.97
N VAL A 189 -0.46 -4.53 10.41
CA VAL A 189 0.01 -5.92 10.22
C VAL A 189 -0.90 -6.87 10.98
N TRP A 190 -1.30 -6.56 12.20
CA TRP A 190 -2.25 -7.39 12.95
C TRP A 190 -3.60 -7.50 12.23
N VAL A 191 -4.16 -6.38 11.74
CA VAL A 191 -5.38 -6.40 10.92
C VAL A 191 -5.19 -7.27 9.68
N TRP A 192 -4.02 -7.19 9.03
CA TRP A 192 -3.70 -8.04 7.89
C TRP A 192 -3.67 -9.52 8.29
N THR A 193 -3.03 -9.91 9.40
CA THR A 193 -2.99 -11.33 9.84
C THR A 193 -4.38 -11.86 10.20
N GLN A 194 -5.27 -11.02 10.75
CA GLN A 194 -6.66 -11.41 11.00
C GLN A 194 -7.49 -11.53 9.70
N SER A 195 -7.15 -10.74 8.68
CA SER A 195 -7.88 -10.70 7.41
C SER A 195 -7.38 -11.72 6.39
N ALA A 196 -6.10 -12.10 6.46
CA ALA A 196 -5.44 -12.98 5.50
C ALA A 196 -6.15 -14.33 5.31
N PRO A 197 -6.60 -15.06 6.36
CA PRO A 197 -7.34 -16.31 6.17
C PRO A 197 -8.61 -16.16 5.33
N LEU A 198 -9.29 -15.01 5.44
CA LEU A 198 -10.48 -14.72 4.64
C LEU A 198 -10.11 -14.35 3.21
N LEU A 199 -9.05 -13.55 3.04
CA LEU A 199 -8.61 -13.04 1.74
C LEU A 199 -7.91 -14.09 0.87
N VAL A 200 -7.32 -15.13 1.48
CA VAL A 200 -6.69 -16.25 0.77
C VAL A 200 -7.73 -17.18 0.12
N ARG A 201 -8.94 -17.27 0.67
CA ARG A 201 -10.01 -18.14 0.13
C ARG A 201 -10.33 -17.90 -1.36
N PRO A 202 -10.50 -16.65 -1.84
CA PRO A 202 -10.60 -16.36 -3.27
C PRO A 202 -9.55 -17.07 -4.14
N VAL A 203 -8.30 -17.18 -3.67
CA VAL A 203 -7.22 -17.85 -4.42
C VAL A 203 -7.60 -19.31 -4.68
N PHE A 204 -8.00 -20.04 -3.63
CA PHE A 204 -8.41 -21.44 -3.74
C PHE A 204 -9.71 -21.62 -4.51
N VAL A 205 -10.69 -20.73 -4.33
CA VAL A 205 -11.97 -20.80 -5.06
C VAL A 205 -11.76 -20.63 -6.56
N TRP A 206 -10.87 -19.73 -6.99
CA TRP A 206 -10.53 -19.58 -8.41
C TRP A 206 -9.74 -20.78 -8.93
N ALA A 207 -8.96 -21.45 -8.08
CA ALA A 207 -8.28 -22.70 -8.42
C ALA A 207 -9.18 -23.95 -8.36
N GLY A 208 -10.47 -23.81 -8.03
CA GLY A 208 -11.38 -24.93 -7.80
C GLY A 208 -10.98 -25.84 -6.62
N ALA A 209 -10.18 -25.31 -5.70
CA ALA A 209 -9.61 -26.01 -4.55
C ALA A 209 -10.24 -25.54 -3.23
N ARG A 210 -9.97 -26.29 -2.15
CA ARG A 210 -10.30 -25.87 -0.79
C ARG A 210 -9.03 -25.33 -0.11
N PRO A 211 -9.14 -24.25 0.68
CA PRO A 211 -8.00 -23.77 1.44
C PRO A 211 -7.43 -24.84 2.37
N THR A 212 -6.11 -24.93 2.41
CA THR A 212 -5.38 -25.77 3.36
C THR A 212 -5.50 -25.22 4.77
N VAL A 213 -5.31 -26.09 5.77
CA VAL A 213 -5.32 -25.67 7.18
C VAL A 213 -4.13 -24.74 7.43
N GLU A 214 -2.98 -25.10 6.89
CA GLU A 214 -1.69 -24.41 6.98
C GLU A 214 -1.78 -22.97 6.45
N ALA A 215 -2.51 -22.74 5.35
CA ALA A 215 -2.68 -21.42 4.77
C ALA A 215 -3.44 -20.45 5.68
N MET A 216 -4.28 -20.98 6.58
CA MET A 216 -5.05 -20.20 7.55
C MET A 216 -4.37 -20.13 8.91
N SER A 217 -4.03 -21.30 9.47
CA SER A 217 -3.52 -21.46 10.84
C SER A 217 -2.23 -20.69 11.06
N THR A 218 -1.32 -20.67 10.08
CA THR A 218 -0.04 -19.97 10.19
C THR A 218 -0.23 -18.49 10.54
N THR A 219 -1.15 -17.80 9.86
CA THR A 219 -1.44 -16.38 10.14
C THR A 219 -2.23 -16.16 11.43
N GLN A 220 -3.06 -17.12 11.84
CA GLN A 220 -3.90 -17.04 13.04
C GLN A 220 -3.11 -17.33 14.32
N GLU A 221 -2.33 -18.41 14.32
CA GLU A 221 -1.56 -18.88 15.47
C GLU A 221 -0.24 -18.11 15.61
N SER A 222 0.45 -17.87 14.51
CA SER A 222 1.77 -17.19 14.51
C SER A 222 1.70 -15.71 14.14
N GLY A 223 0.50 -15.14 14.00
CA GLY A 223 0.32 -13.72 13.64
C GLY A 223 1.05 -12.75 14.57
N GLY A 224 1.18 -13.10 15.85
CA GLY A 224 1.96 -12.31 16.83
C GLY A 224 3.44 -12.13 16.45
N TRP A 225 4.08 -13.15 15.87
CA TRP A 225 5.47 -13.06 15.41
C TRP A 225 5.63 -12.15 14.20
N ILE A 226 4.67 -12.20 13.28
CA ILE A 226 4.64 -11.33 12.09
C ILE A 226 4.52 -9.86 12.52
N VAL A 227 3.61 -9.57 13.45
CA VAL A 227 3.44 -8.24 14.04
C VAL A 227 4.69 -7.78 14.77
N PHE A 228 5.25 -8.62 15.64
CA PHE A 228 6.46 -8.30 16.40
C PHE A 228 7.62 -7.92 15.47
N LEU A 229 7.88 -8.72 14.44
CA LEU A 229 8.98 -8.48 13.51
C LEU A 229 8.76 -7.21 12.70
N ALA A 230 7.53 -6.93 12.25
CA ALA A 230 7.21 -5.68 11.55
C ALA A 230 7.40 -4.44 12.45
N VAL A 231 7.01 -4.53 13.72
CA VAL A 231 7.20 -3.47 14.72
C VAL A 231 8.69 -3.23 14.98
N ALA A 232 9.45 -4.30 15.22
CA ALA A 232 10.89 -4.23 15.44
C ALA A 232 11.62 -3.65 14.22
N ALA A 233 11.26 -4.08 13.02
CA ALA A 233 11.81 -3.57 11.76
C ALA A 233 11.47 -2.10 11.53
N THR A 234 10.23 -1.69 11.79
CA THR A 234 9.78 -0.28 11.68
C THR A 234 10.53 0.61 12.67
N ALA A 235 10.72 0.14 13.91
CA ALA A 235 11.49 0.86 14.92
C ALA A 235 12.99 0.96 14.55
N GLY A 236 13.60 -0.14 14.09
CA GLY A 236 14.98 -0.15 13.62
C GLY A 236 15.20 0.78 12.43
N ARG A 237 14.26 0.79 11.49
CA ARG A 237 14.23 1.72 10.37
C ARG A 237 14.13 3.17 10.84
N ALA A 238 13.23 3.49 11.77
CA ALA A 238 13.08 4.82 12.34
C ALA A 238 14.38 5.33 12.99
N VAL A 239 15.05 4.47 13.75
CA VAL A 239 16.36 4.76 14.35
C VAL A 239 17.42 4.99 13.27
N ALA A 240 17.49 4.12 12.26
CA ALA A 240 18.42 4.28 11.14
C ALA A 240 18.22 5.62 10.41
N GLN A 241 16.96 6.00 10.16
CA GLN A 241 16.63 7.30 9.57
C GLN A 241 17.05 8.47 10.47
N ALA A 242 16.84 8.38 11.78
CA ALA A 242 17.26 9.43 12.72
C ALA A 242 18.79 9.60 12.78
N ILE A 243 19.53 8.50 12.77
CA ILE A 243 21.00 8.50 12.75
C ILE A 243 21.51 9.11 11.43
N LEU A 244 20.91 8.74 10.30
CA LEU A 244 21.33 9.22 8.97
C LEU A 244 20.92 10.68 8.72
N ALA A 245 19.78 11.13 9.25
CA ALA A 245 19.31 12.51 9.13
C ALA A 245 20.03 13.50 10.07
N SER A 246 20.89 13.00 10.95
CA SER A 246 21.73 13.85 11.80
C SER A 246 22.91 14.34 10.95
N PRO A 247 23.09 15.66 10.74
CA PRO A 247 24.20 16.19 9.96
C PRO A 247 25.50 15.93 10.71
N ILE A 248 26.14 14.79 10.44
CA ILE A 248 27.41 14.40 11.06
C ILE A 248 28.60 15.21 10.47
N GLY A 249 28.36 16.02 9.44
CA GLY A 249 29.37 16.91 8.85
C GLY A 249 29.38 18.30 9.47
N LYS A 250 30.51 18.72 10.04
CA LYS A 250 30.78 20.12 10.44
C LYS A 250 30.75 21.14 9.27
N GLY A 251 30.65 20.67 8.02
CA GLY A 251 30.44 21.53 6.85
C GLY A 251 28.95 21.70 6.63
N GLY A 252 28.42 22.91 6.88
CA GLY A 252 26.99 23.26 6.83
C GLY A 252 26.31 23.19 5.45
N GLY A 253 26.64 22.20 4.62
CA GLY A 253 25.92 21.90 3.39
C GLY A 253 24.60 21.17 3.65
N PRO A 254 23.62 21.28 2.75
CA PRO A 254 22.35 20.56 2.85
C PRO A 254 22.59 19.04 2.81
N ASP A 255 21.96 18.32 3.73
CA ASP A 255 21.99 16.85 3.79
C ASP A 255 21.57 16.26 2.44
N ARG A 256 22.24 15.20 2.00
CA ARG A 256 21.95 14.51 0.73
C ARG A 256 20.48 14.07 0.69
N MET A 257 19.93 13.63 1.82
CA MET A 257 18.52 13.25 1.89
C MET A 257 17.61 14.44 1.55
N THR A 258 17.89 15.62 2.10
CA THR A 258 17.16 16.86 1.80
C THR A 258 17.28 17.23 0.32
N GLN A 259 18.47 17.14 -0.28
CA GLN A 259 18.66 17.40 -1.71
C GLN A 259 17.83 16.46 -2.60
N LEU A 260 17.76 15.18 -2.24
CA LEU A 260 16.96 14.20 -2.97
C LEU A 260 15.46 14.47 -2.82
N GLU A 261 15.00 14.80 -1.61
CA GLU A 261 13.60 15.20 -1.36
C GLU A 261 13.23 16.48 -2.12
N ASP A 262 14.12 17.48 -2.12
CA ASP A 262 13.92 18.73 -2.85
C ASP A 262 13.80 18.47 -4.34
N ARG A 263 14.66 17.64 -4.92
CA ARG A 263 14.57 17.26 -6.33
C ARG A 263 13.22 16.64 -6.68
N PHE A 264 12.72 15.74 -5.83
CA PHE A 264 11.40 15.13 -6.00
C PHE A 264 10.25 16.15 -5.92
N ARG A 265 10.39 17.17 -5.07
CA ARG A 265 9.40 18.24 -4.91
C ARG A 265 9.44 19.28 -6.02
N THR A 266 10.63 19.62 -6.51
CA THR A 266 10.82 20.63 -7.56
C THR A 266 10.49 20.11 -8.95
N ASP A 267 10.52 18.79 -9.16
CA ASP A 267 10.21 18.21 -10.47
C ASP A 267 8.74 18.40 -10.85
N VAL A 268 8.53 19.05 -12.01
CA VAL A 268 7.22 19.45 -12.57
C VAL A 268 6.19 18.33 -12.42
N PRO A 269 5.07 18.56 -11.72
CA PRO A 269 4.06 17.52 -11.48
C PRO A 269 3.59 16.94 -12.82
N VAL A 270 3.77 15.64 -13.00
CA VAL A 270 3.32 14.93 -14.19
C VAL A 270 1.98 14.29 -13.87
N GLN A 271 0.97 14.54 -14.72
CA GLN A 271 -0.31 13.83 -14.60
C GLN A 271 -0.10 12.33 -14.88
N PRO A 272 -0.40 11.44 -13.92
CA PRO A 272 -0.21 10.00 -14.10
C PRO A 272 -1.17 9.46 -15.17
N LEU A 273 -0.76 8.41 -15.89
CA LEU A 273 -1.57 7.70 -16.88
C LEU A 273 -2.87 7.17 -16.27
N ALA A 274 -2.82 6.68 -15.02
CA ALA A 274 -4.02 6.27 -14.27
C ALA A 274 -5.03 7.42 -14.06
N GLY A 275 -4.58 8.68 -14.10
CA GLY A 275 -5.44 9.87 -14.04
C GLY A 275 -6.12 10.20 -15.37
N ARG A 276 -5.64 9.65 -16.49
CA ARG A 276 -6.25 9.83 -17.82
C ARG A 276 -7.40 8.86 -18.08
N ILE A 277 -7.51 7.81 -17.28
CA ILE A 277 -8.61 6.85 -17.36
C ILE A 277 -9.92 7.57 -16.96
N PRO A 278 -10.99 7.48 -17.75
CA PRO A 278 -12.28 8.07 -17.39
C PRO A 278 -12.72 7.63 -15.99
N LEU A 279 -13.23 8.58 -15.21
CA LEU A 279 -13.58 8.34 -13.80
C LEU A 279 -14.51 7.14 -13.63
N VAL A 280 -15.54 7.02 -14.47
CA VAL A 280 -16.49 5.88 -14.47
C VAL A 280 -15.77 4.56 -14.63
N LEU A 281 -14.86 4.45 -15.61
CA LEU A 281 -14.09 3.24 -15.87
C LEU A 281 -13.18 2.89 -14.68
N ARG A 282 -12.58 3.90 -14.04
CA ARG A 282 -11.78 3.71 -12.83
C ARG A 282 -12.60 3.16 -11.65
N LEU A 283 -13.81 3.67 -11.44
CA LEU A 283 -14.72 3.16 -10.39
C LEU A 283 -15.19 1.73 -10.72
N LEU A 284 -15.46 1.45 -11.99
CA LEU A 284 -15.81 0.11 -12.47
C LEU A 284 -14.69 -0.89 -12.21
N ILE A 285 -13.45 -0.57 -12.60
CA ILE A 285 -12.28 -1.41 -12.36
C ILE A 285 -12.09 -1.64 -10.86
N ARG A 286 -12.21 -0.60 -10.03
CA ARG A 286 -12.07 -0.72 -8.58
C ARG A 286 -13.15 -1.61 -7.96
N ALA A 287 -14.42 -1.44 -8.36
CA ALA A 287 -15.50 -2.32 -7.93
C ALA A 287 -15.26 -3.77 -8.36
N ALA A 288 -14.82 -4.01 -9.60
CA ALA A 288 -14.49 -5.34 -10.09
C ALA A 288 -13.35 -6.00 -9.29
N ILE A 289 -12.28 -5.26 -9.00
CA ILE A 289 -11.16 -5.74 -8.16
C ILE A 289 -11.65 -6.11 -6.75
N LEU A 290 -12.46 -5.26 -6.12
CA LEU A 290 -13.01 -5.55 -4.78
C LEU A 290 -13.96 -6.75 -4.79
N THR A 291 -14.81 -6.89 -5.80
CA THR A 291 -15.67 -8.07 -5.98
C THR A 291 -14.83 -9.33 -6.19
N ALA A 292 -13.76 -9.27 -6.98
CA ALA A 292 -12.84 -10.38 -7.18
C ALA A 292 -12.13 -10.76 -5.87
N LEU A 293 -11.69 -9.79 -5.08
CA LEU A 293 -11.08 -10.01 -3.74
C LEU A 293 -12.06 -10.64 -2.74
N LEU A 294 -13.37 -10.45 -2.92
CA LEU A 294 -14.42 -11.04 -2.06
C LEU A 294 -15.00 -12.33 -2.64
N SER A 295 -14.50 -12.80 -3.79
CA SER A 295 -15.10 -13.91 -4.52
C SER A 295 -15.14 -15.23 -3.77
N GLY A 296 -14.17 -15.48 -2.89
CA GLY A 296 -14.15 -16.67 -2.03
C GLY A 296 -15.21 -16.68 -0.93
N LEU A 297 -16.02 -15.63 -0.81
CA LEU A 297 -17.17 -15.56 0.10
C LEU A 297 -18.51 -15.80 -0.62
N TYR A 298 -18.51 -15.89 -1.96
CA TYR A 298 -19.73 -16.10 -2.73
C TYR A 298 -20.12 -17.56 -2.80
N ALA A 299 -21.38 -17.86 -2.49
CA ALA A 299 -22.00 -19.16 -2.75
C ALA A 299 -22.63 -19.24 -4.16
N ALA A 300 -22.87 -18.10 -4.81
CA ALA A 300 -23.52 -18.04 -6.12
C ALA A 300 -23.12 -16.80 -6.93
N TYR A 301 -23.18 -16.89 -8.26
CA TYR A 301 -22.83 -15.80 -9.19
C TYR A 301 -23.66 -14.52 -8.98
N TRP A 302 -24.93 -14.65 -8.59
CA TRP A 302 -25.78 -13.48 -8.34
C TRP A 302 -25.27 -12.66 -7.15
N GLN A 303 -24.60 -13.29 -6.16
CA GLN A 303 -24.01 -12.58 -5.03
C GLN A 303 -22.82 -11.72 -5.48
N ALA A 304 -22.03 -12.20 -6.43
CA ALA A 304 -20.95 -11.43 -7.05
C ALA A 304 -21.52 -10.21 -7.80
N GLY A 305 -22.56 -10.42 -8.62
CA GLY A 305 -23.24 -9.35 -9.33
C GLY A 305 -23.85 -8.30 -8.40
N LEU A 306 -24.50 -8.73 -7.32
CA LEU A 306 -25.04 -7.84 -6.28
C LEU A 306 -23.93 -7.06 -5.58
N THR A 307 -22.85 -7.74 -5.17
CA THR A 307 -21.71 -7.10 -4.49
C THR A 307 -21.06 -6.06 -5.39
N PHE A 308 -20.83 -6.40 -6.66
CA PHE A 308 -20.31 -5.46 -7.65
C PHE A 308 -21.23 -4.24 -7.80
N GLY A 309 -22.54 -4.46 -7.95
CA GLY A 309 -23.53 -3.39 -8.08
C GLY A 309 -23.52 -2.45 -6.87
N VAL A 310 -23.55 -3.00 -5.64
CA VAL A 310 -23.53 -2.20 -4.41
C VAL A 310 -22.23 -1.41 -4.27
N LEU A 311 -21.08 -2.05 -4.49
CA LEU A 311 -19.77 -1.39 -4.40
C LEU A 311 -19.61 -0.30 -5.46
N PHE A 312 -20.07 -0.55 -6.69
CA PHE A 312 -20.03 0.44 -7.77
C PHE A 312 -20.94 1.63 -7.46
N VAL A 313 -22.19 1.40 -7.06
CA VAL A 313 -23.13 2.46 -6.68
C VAL A 313 -22.59 3.28 -5.52
N ALA A 314 -22.08 2.64 -4.46
CA ALA A 314 -21.49 3.34 -3.32
C ALA A 314 -20.30 4.22 -3.75
N GLN A 315 -19.44 3.71 -4.63
CA GLN A 315 -18.33 4.47 -5.18
C GLN A 315 -18.79 5.64 -6.06
N VAL A 316 -19.82 5.48 -6.87
CA VAL A 316 -20.40 6.55 -7.69
C VAL A 316 -21.01 7.64 -6.81
N ILE A 317 -21.74 7.27 -5.75
CA ILE A 317 -22.29 8.19 -4.73
C ILE A 317 -21.18 8.99 -4.05
N ALA A 318 -20.06 8.36 -3.73
CA ALA A 318 -18.91 9.03 -3.11
C ALA A 318 -17.97 9.73 -4.11
N SER A 319 -18.27 9.67 -5.40
CA SER A 319 -17.45 10.28 -6.47
C SER A 319 -17.97 11.66 -6.86
N PRO A 320 -17.14 12.51 -7.50
CA PRO A 320 -17.58 13.82 -7.97
C PRO A 320 -18.53 13.76 -9.19
N LEU A 321 -18.88 12.58 -9.71
CA LEU A 321 -19.81 12.41 -10.85
C LEU A 321 -21.24 12.81 -10.49
N LEU A 322 -21.67 12.53 -9.27
CA LEU A 322 -22.98 12.93 -8.80
C LEU A 322 -22.88 14.32 -8.16
N PRO A 323 -23.67 15.31 -8.61
CA PRO A 323 -23.67 16.66 -8.04
C PRO A 323 -24.45 16.71 -6.72
N LEU A 324 -24.23 15.72 -5.84
CA LEU A 324 -24.75 15.75 -4.49
C LEU A 324 -23.92 16.77 -3.71
N ASP A 325 -24.56 17.89 -3.35
CA ASP A 325 -23.92 18.92 -2.54
C ASP A 325 -23.81 18.44 -1.08
N PHE A 326 -22.86 17.53 -0.85
CA PHE A 326 -22.43 17.15 0.50
C PHE A 326 -21.64 18.29 1.17
N GLY A 327 -21.67 19.54 0.70
CA GLY A 327 -20.73 20.59 1.08
C GLY A 327 -20.55 20.78 2.58
N ALA A 328 -21.62 20.72 3.38
CA ALA A 328 -21.50 20.77 4.84
C ALA A 328 -20.93 19.46 5.43
N TYR A 329 -21.44 18.31 4.97
CA TYR A 329 -21.02 16.98 5.41
C TYR A 329 -19.55 16.69 5.08
N ALA A 330 -19.13 16.88 3.83
CA ALA A 330 -17.77 16.68 3.37
C ALA A 330 -16.78 17.59 4.11
N ARG A 331 -17.13 18.87 4.36
CA ARG A 331 -16.31 19.79 5.17
C ARG A 331 -16.20 19.33 6.63
N PHE A 332 -17.27 18.79 7.21
CA PHE A 332 -17.25 18.25 8.56
C PHE A 332 -16.37 17.00 8.64
N ILE A 333 -16.62 16.01 7.77
CA ILE A 333 -15.87 14.75 7.73
C ILE A 333 -14.39 15.00 7.43
N ALA A 334 -14.05 15.96 6.55
CA ALA A 334 -12.66 16.31 6.25
C ALA A 334 -11.83 16.73 7.48
N LYS A 335 -12.47 17.23 8.55
CA LYS A 335 -11.80 17.58 9.82
C LYS A 335 -11.48 16.38 10.70
N ILE A 336 -12.18 15.26 10.49
CA ILE A 336 -11.98 14.04 11.30
C ILE A 336 -10.77 13.29 10.72
N PRO A 337 -9.73 12.97 11.53
CA PRO A 337 -8.62 12.11 11.10
C PRO A 337 -9.10 10.77 10.55
N ARG A 338 -8.44 10.24 9.50
CA ARG A 338 -8.87 9.00 8.82
C ARG A 338 -8.89 7.81 9.77
N ILE A 339 -7.98 7.76 10.74
CA ILE A 339 -7.97 6.69 11.74
C ILE A 339 -9.21 6.69 12.64
N ILE A 340 -9.72 7.88 13.00
CA ILE A 340 -10.96 7.99 13.77
C ILE A 340 -12.13 7.55 12.89
N ARG A 341 -12.15 7.92 11.61
CA ARG A 341 -13.17 7.45 10.66
C ARG A 341 -13.17 5.93 10.54
N LEU A 342 -11.99 5.31 10.47
CA LEU A 342 -11.84 3.85 10.44
C LEU A 342 -12.41 3.20 11.71
N ILE A 343 -12.11 3.75 12.89
CA ILE A 343 -12.68 3.25 14.17
C ILE A 343 -14.21 3.39 14.17
N VAL A 344 -14.73 4.52 13.69
CA VAL A 344 -16.19 4.76 13.57
C VAL A 344 -16.86 3.78 12.61
N VAL A 345 -16.19 3.29 11.57
CA VAL A 345 -16.69 2.19 10.71
C VAL A 345 -16.58 0.84 11.43
N MET A 346 -15.44 0.59 12.06
CA MET A 346 -15.10 -0.71 12.64
C MET A 346 -16.04 -1.08 13.78
N VAL A 347 -16.40 -0.13 14.66
CA VAL A 347 -17.25 -0.42 15.83
C VAL A 347 -18.65 -0.93 15.42
N PRO A 348 -19.43 -0.24 14.55
CA PRO A 348 -20.72 -0.74 14.09
C PRO A 348 -20.61 -2.08 13.34
N VAL A 349 -19.60 -2.26 12.49
CA VAL A 349 -19.39 -3.52 11.75
C VAL A 349 -19.08 -4.66 12.72
N TYR A 350 -18.26 -4.42 13.74
CA TYR A 350 -17.97 -5.39 14.79
C TYR A 350 -19.22 -5.75 15.59
N LEU A 351 -20.01 -4.76 16.04
CA LEU A 351 -21.25 -5.01 16.78
C LEU A 351 -22.26 -5.78 15.93
N LEU A 352 -22.41 -5.42 14.65
CA LEU A 352 -23.25 -6.15 13.72
C LEU A 352 -22.73 -7.58 13.53
N GLY A 353 -21.42 -7.77 13.40
CA GLY A 353 -20.81 -9.09 13.30
C GLY A 353 -21.01 -9.95 14.54
N ALA A 354 -20.89 -9.38 15.73
CA ALA A 354 -21.12 -10.08 17.00
C ALA A 354 -22.56 -10.58 17.15
N VAL A 355 -23.52 -9.91 16.52
CA VAL A 355 -24.93 -10.33 16.51
C VAL A 355 -25.22 -11.28 15.35
N VAL A 356 -24.75 -10.97 14.15
CA VAL A 356 -25.09 -11.71 12.93
C VAL A 356 -24.32 -13.03 12.85
N VAL A 357 -23.01 -13.06 13.11
CA VAL A 357 -22.20 -14.28 12.92
C VAL A 357 -22.71 -15.47 13.74
N PRO A 358 -23.05 -15.34 15.05
CA PRO A 358 -23.56 -16.47 15.83
C PRO A 358 -24.84 -17.09 15.27
N MET A 359 -25.71 -16.30 14.64
CA MET A 359 -26.96 -16.80 14.03
C MET A 359 -26.73 -17.71 12.82
N PHE A 360 -25.50 -17.75 12.28
CA PHE A 360 -25.16 -18.49 11.07
C PHE A 360 -23.97 -19.44 11.26
N LEU A 361 -23.53 -19.71 12.51
CA LEU A 361 -22.41 -20.62 12.76
C LEU A 361 -22.67 -22.05 12.26
N ASP A 362 -23.93 -22.47 12.22
CA ASP A 362 -24.32 -23.81 11.75
C ASP A 362 -24.54 -23.88 10.23
N GLN A 363 -24.42 -22.74 9.52
CA GLN A 363 -24.65 -22.66 8.08
C GLN A 363 -23.31 -22.80 7.33
N THR A 364 -23.33 -23.51 6.21
CA THR A 364 -22.16 -23.65 5.32
C THR A 364 -21.89 -22.39 4.48
N SER A 365 -22.69 -21.34 4.65
CA SER A 365 -22.67 -20.13 3.85
C SER A 365 -21.88 -19.01 4.52
N PHE A 366 -20.96 -18.38 3.78
CA PHE A 366 -20.22 -17.20 4.21
C PHE A 366 -20.97 -15.88 3.96
N PHE A 367 -22.25 -15.95 3.61
CA PHE A 367 -23.09 -14.78 3.35
C PHE A 367 -23.08 -13.71 4.46
N PRO A 368 -23.07 -14.05 5.77
CA PRO A 368 -22.94 -13.06 6.84
C PRO A 368 -21.66 -12.23 6.75
N PHE A 369 -20.52 -12.89 6.51
CA PHE A 369 -19.23 -12.21 6.38
C PHE A 369 -19.19 -11.32 5.14
N LEU A 370 -19.79 -11.79 4.04
CA LEU A 370 -19.95 -10.98 2.84
C LEU A 370 -20.77 -9.72 3.12
N LEU A 371 -21.91 -9.85 3.79
CA LEU A 371 -22.77 -8.72 4.14
C LEU A 371 -22.01 -7.70 5.00
N LEU A 372 -21.27 -8.16 6.02
CA LEU A 372 -20.44 -7.31 6.88
C LEU A 372 -19.34 -6.60 6.08
N ALA A 373 -18.69 -7.30 5.14
CA ALA A 373 -17.66 -6.73 4.28
C ALA A 373 -18.24 -5.65 3.35
N ILE A 374 -19.42 -5.89 2.76
CA ILE A 374 -20.12 -4.90 1.93
C ILE A 374 -20.51 -3.68 2.76
N VAL A 375 -21.12 -3.89 3.93
CA VAL A 375 -21.51 -2.80 4.84
C VAL A 375 -20.28 -1.97 5.23
N SER A 376 -19.18 -2.63 5.62
CA SER A 376 -17.91 -1.96 5.95
C SER A 376 -17.37 -1.14 4.77
N ALA A 377 -17.34 -1.73 3.57
CA ALA A 377 -16.86 -1.06 2.37
C ALA A 377 -17.72 0.15 1.99
N VAL A 378 -19.05 0.04 2.10
CA VAL A 378 -19.99 1.14 1.86
C VAL A 378 -19.78 2.25 2.89
N LEU A 379 -19.78 1.93 4.19
CA LEU A 379 -19.56 2.91 5.25
C LEU A 379 -18.21 3.62 5.11
N MET A 380 -17.15 2.89 4.81
CA MET A 380 -15.83 3.46 4.61
C MET A 380 -15.76 4.36 3.37
N THR A 381 -16.48 4.00 2.30
CA THR A 381 -16.59 4.80 1.08
C THR A 381 -17.34 6.11 1.36
N LEU A 382 -18.41 6.07 2.15
CA LEU A 382 -19.18 7.26 2.54
C LEU A 382 -18.40 8.18 3.50
N LEU A 383 -17.60 7.62 4.41
CA LEU A 383 -16.77 8.38 5.35
C LEU A 383 -15.44 8.87 4.76
N SER A 384 -15.14 8.51 3.51
CA SER A 384 -13.95 8.97 2.78
C SER A 384 -14.36 9.84 1.61
N PRO A 385 -14.97 11.02 1.83
CA PRO A 385 -15.35 11.89 0.73
C PRO A 385 -14.10 12.25 -0.06
N HIS A 386 -14.14 12.01 -1.37
CA HIS A 386 -13.12 12.53 -2.27
C HIS A 386 -13.22 14.04 -2.18
N ALA A 387 -12.28 14.67 -1.46
CA ALA A 387 -12.15 16.11 -1.52
C ALA A 387 -11.96 16.45 -2.99
N ARG A 388 -12.90 17.22 -3.57
CA ARG A 388 -12.64 17.84 -4.86
C ARG A 388 -11.35 18.62 -4.65
N GLU A 389 -10.28 18.19 -5.32
CA GLU A 389 -9.08 19.01 -5.41
C GLU A 389 -9.58 20.36 -5.88
N ALA A 390 -9.45 21.38 -5.02
CA ALA A 390 -9.79 22.72 -5.39
C ALA A 390 -9.02 22.99 -6.69
N PRO A 391 -9.67 23.51 -7.75
CA PRO A 391 -8.96 23.87 -8.96
C PRO A 391 -7.70 24.63 -8.54
N PRO A 392 -6.52 24.24 -9.03
CA PRO A 392 -5.28 24.91 -8.64
C PRO A 392 -5.53 26.39 -8.79
N ALA A 393 -5.27 27.15 -7.72
CA ALA A 393 -5.50 28.58 -7.73
C ALA A 393 -4.87 29.12 -9.03
N PRO A 394 -5.62 29.89 -9.84
CA PRO A 394 -5.10 30.39 -11.10
C PRO A 394 -3.71 30.99 -10.82
N PRO A 395 -2.70 30.68 -11.64
CA PRO A 395 -1.33 31.11 -11.38
C PRO A 395 -1.40 32.61 -11.09
N GLN A 396 -1.00 32.99 -9.87
CA GLN A 396 -0.98 34.40 -9.51
C GLN A 396 -0.17 35.09 -10.61
N PRO A 397 -0.74 36.08 -11.32
CA PRO A 397 -0.02 36.75 -12.39
C PRO A 397 1.30 37.19 -11.80
N ALA A 398 2.41 36.74 -12.41
CA ALA A 398 3.74 37.07 -11.96
C ALA A 398 3.76 38.58 -11.74
N ALA A 399 3.97 39.02 -10.50
CA ALA A 399 3.92 40.43 -10.15
C ALA A 399 4.73 41.19 -11.20
N ALA A 400 4.06 42.05 -11.96
CA ALA A 400 4.67 42.72 -13.09
C ALA A 400 5.93 43.41 -12.54
N PRO A 401 7.12 43.16 -13.12
CA PRO A 401 8.35 43.77 -12.65
C PRO A 401 8.23 45.28 -12.84
N GLY A 402 7.88 46.01 -11.78
CA GLY A 402 7.66 47.46 -11.81
C GLY A 402 6.38 47.98 -11.14
N ALA A 403 5.52 47.14 -10.55
CA ALA A 403 4.47 47.64 -9.66
C ALA A 403 5.11 48.10 -8.34
N GLU A 404 5.54 49.35 -8.29
CA GLU A 404 5.96 50.01 -7.05
C GLU A 404 4.85 49.87 -6.01
N GLU A 405 5.17 49.30 -4.85
CA GLU A 405 4.28 49.31 -3.69
C GLU A 405 3.92 50.78 -3.38
N PRO A 406 2.63 51.16 -3.44
CA PRO A 406 2.23 52.49 -3.03
C PRO A 406 2.56 52.65 -1.55
N LYS A 407 3.42 53.64 -1.25
CA LYS A 407 3.85 54.00 0.11
C LYS A 407 2.71 54.49 0.99
#